data_AF-A0A7C9UUZ8-F1
#
_entry.id   AF-A0A7C9UUZ8-F1
#
_cell.length_a   1.000
_cell.length_b   1.000
_cell.length_c   1.000
_cell.angle_alpha   90.00
_cell.angle_beta   90.00
_cell.angle_gamma   90.00
#
_symmetry.space_group_name_H-M   'P 1'
#
loop_
_entity.id
_entity.type
_entity.pdbx_description
1 polymer ?
#
loop_
_entity_poly.entity_id
_entity_poly.type
_entity_poly.pdbx_seq_one_letter_code
_entity_poly.pdbx_strand_id
1 'polypeptide(L)' 'MPMSAPLRFAFSADGRLADGPVEMSITYVGRVNRKRAEADARRRFEEWCRQPSSLARRWSKDQVVVS' A
#
# COMPACT_ATOMS: atom_id res chain seq x y z
N MET A 1 -5.51 21.26 -14.14
CA MET A 1 -5.23 19.89 -14.62
C MET A 1 -6.03 18.94 -13.76
N PRO A 2 -6.80 17.97 -14.29
CA PRO A 2 -7.47 17.01 -13.42
C PRO A 2 -6.38 16.20 -12.70
N MET A 3 -6.23 16.41 -11.40
CA MET A 3 -5.47 15.49 -10.55
C MET A 3 -6.23 14.17 -10.60
N SER A 4 -5.63 13.12 -11.17
CA SER A 4 -6.17 11.77 -11.01
C SER A 4 -6.34 11.50 -9.51
N ALA A 5 -7.53 11.03 -9.12
CA ALA A 5 -7.78 10.69 -7.73
C ALA A 5 -6.72 9.69 -7.23
N PRO A 6 -6.18 9.87 -6.02
CA PRO A 6 -5.15 8.98 -5.50
C PRO A 6 -5.69 7.55 -5.40
N LEU A 7 -4.89 6.57 -5.81
CA LEU A 7 -5.25 5.16 -5.68
C LEU A 7 -4.78 4.66 -4.32
N ARG A 8 -5.72 4.25 -3.47
CA ARG A 8 -5.43 3.69 -2.16
C ARG A 8 -5.62 2.18 -2.18
N PHE A 9 -4.61 1.46 -1.73
CA PHE A 9 -4.67 0.03 -1.48
C PHE A 9 -4.45 -0.19 0.01
N ALA A 10 -5.33 -0.94 0.66
CA ALA A 10 -5.20 -1.23 2.07
C ALA A 10 -5.29 -2.75 2.27
N PHE A 11 -4.38 -3.28 3.07
CA PHE A 11 -4.18 -4.71 3.25
C PHE A 11 -4.42 -5.12 4.69
N SER A 12 -5.12 -6.23 4.88
CA SER A 12 -5.22 -6.94 6.15
C SER A 12 -4.01 -7.85 6.39
N ALA A 13 -3.85 -8.35 7.62
CA ALA A 13 -2.79 -9.29 7.99
C ALA A 13 -2.72 -10.55 7.09
N ASP A 14 -3.87 -10.99 6.58
CA ASP A 14 -4.02 -12.14 5.65
C ASP A 14 -3.56 -11.82 4.21
N GLY A 15 -3.15 -10.57 3.94
CA GLY A 15 -2.79 -10.11 2.61
C GLY A 15 -3.97 -9.94 1.67
N ARG A 16 -5.17 -9.78 2.18
CA ARG A 16 -6.34 -9.40 1.37
C ARG A 16 -6.48 -7.88 1.32
N LEU A 17 -6.98 -7.37 0.18
CA LEU A 17 -7.42 -5.98 0.11
C LEU A 17 -8.64 -5.82 1.01
N ALA A 18 -8.59 -4.84 1.89
CA ALA A 18 -9.62 -4.60 2.89
C ALA A 18 -10.01 -3.13 2.93
N ASP A 19 -11.29 -2.88 3.19
CA ASP A 19 -11.87 -1.55 3.39
C ASP A 19 -11.96 -1.18 4.90
N GLY A 20 -11.67 -2.14 5.78
CA GLY A 20 -11.84 -2.05 7.25
C GLY A 20 -10.51 -1.95 8.04
N PRO A 21 -10.36 -2.63 9.20
CA PRO A 21 -9.13 -2.57 9.98
C PRO A 21 -7.94 -3.09 9.15
N VAL A 22 -7.06 -2.16 8.80
CA VAL A 22 -5.94 -2.38 7.89
C VAL A 22 -4.64 -2.39 8.67
N GLU A 23 -3.81 -3.37 8.36
CA GLU A 23 -2.46 -3.49 8.91
C GLU A 23 -1.51 -2.57 8.16
N MET A 24 -1.73 -2.41 6.85
CA MET A 24 -0.91 -1.58 5.98
C MET A 24 -1.75 -0.89 4.91
N SER A 25 -1.49 0.39 4.67
CA SER A 25 -2.06 1.18 3.57
C SER A 25 -0.97 1.76 2.68
N ILE A 26 -1.24 1.76 1.38
CA ILE A 26 -0.37 2.32 0.35
C ILE A 26 -1.21 3.24 -0.53
N THR A 27 -0.81 4.50 -0.58
CA THR A 27 -1.49 5.55 -1.34
C THR A 27 -0.62 5.99 -2.51
N TYR A 28 -1.10 5.82 -3.73
CA TYR A 28 -0.43 6.29 -4.94
C TYR A 28 -1.01 7.62 -5.37
N VAL A 29 -0.15 8.62 -5.51
CA VAL A 29 -0.49 9.97 -5.94
C VAL A 29 0.17 10.20 -7.30
N GLY A 30 -0.63 10.57 -8.31
CA GLY A 30 -0.13 10.86 -9.66
C GLY A 30 -0.80 10.03 -10.77
N ARG A 31 -0.16 10.00 -11.94
CA ARG A 31 -0.66 9.25 -13.11
C ARG A 31 -0.17 7.81 -13.09
N VAL A 32 -0.68 7.02 -12.15
CA VAL A 32 -0.33 5.60 -12.03
C VAL A 32 -1.41 4.71 -12.68
N ASN A 33 -0.98 3.67 -13.38
CA ASN A 33 -1.89 2.64 -13.87
C ASN A 33 -2.32 1.75 -12.69
N ARG A 34 -3.63 1.62 -12.45
CA ARG A 34 -4.18 0.83 -11.33
C ARG A 34 -3.64 -0.60 -11.26
N LYS A 35 -3.47 -1.29 -12.40
CA LYS A 35 -2.96 -2.67 -12.43
C LYS A 35 -1.49 -2.76 -12.03
N ARG A 36 -0.68 -1.76 -12.42
CA ARG A 36 0.73 -1.67 -11.98
C ARG A 36 0.80 -1.29 -10.50
N ALA A 37 -0.01 -0.34 -10.06
CA ALA A 37 -0.09 0.07 -8.66
C ALA A 37 -0.48 -1.10 -7.75
N GLU A 38 -1.46 -1.92 -8.15
CA GLU A 38 -1.90 -3.07 -7.37
C GLU A 38 -0.82 -4.14 -7.24
N ALA A 39 -0.14 -4.48 -8.34
CA ALA A 39 0.96 -5.45 -8.34
C ALA A 39 2.13 -4.99 -7.46
N ASP A 40 2.44 -3.71 -7.52
CA ASP A 40 3.49 -3.10 -6.70
C ASP A 40 3.07 -2.95 -5.23
N ALA A 41 1.81 -2.62 -4.96
CA ALA A 41 1.24 -2.56 -3.61
C ALA A 41 1.26 -3.93 -2.94
N ARG A 42 0.93 -4.99 -3.69
CA ARG A 42 1.05 -6.38 -3.26
C ARG A 42 2.49 -6.71 -2.88
N ARG A 43 3.45 -6.37 -3.75
CA ARG A 43 4.88 -6.61 -3.49
C ARG A 43 5.34 -5.90 -2.21
N ARG A 44 4.99 -4.63 -2.06
CA ARG A 44 5.31 -3.83 -0.85
C ARG A 44 4.70 -4.42 0.41
N PHE A 45 3.48 -4.93 0.34
CA PHE A 45 2.86 -5.65 1.45
C PHE A 45 3.61 -6.95 1.80
N GLU A 46 4.01 -7.75 0.81
CA GLU A 46 4.80 -8.96 1.05
C GLU A 46 6.18 -8.63 1.67
N GLU A 47 6.85 -7.58 1.18
CA GLU A 47 8.09 -7.07 1.76
C GLU A 47 7.90 -6.60 3.21
N TRP A 48 6.80 -5.90 3.49
CA TRP A 48 6.40 -5.48 4.84
C TRP A 48 6.14 -6.68 5.77
N CYS A 49 5.45 -7.72 5.30
CA CYS A 49 5.25 -8.96 6.05
C CYS A 49 6.55 -9.70 6.36
N ARG A 50 7.54 -9.64 5.46
CA ARG A 50 8.88 -10.23 5.68
C ARG A 50 9.75 -9.41 6.63
N GLN A 51 9.35 -8.17 6.91
CA GLN A 51 9.73 -7.34 8.05
C GLN A 51 10.09 -8.12 9.34
N PRO A 52 11.35 -8.36 9.78
CA PRO A 52 11.57 -9.08 11.04
C PRO A 52 11.28 -8.21 12.28
N SER A 53 11.32 -6.88 12.14
CA SER A 53 11.08 -5.95 13.23
C SER A 53 9.65 -5.41 13.22
N SER A 54 8.92 -5.64 14.32
CA SER A 54 7.57 -5.12 14.54
C SER A 54 7.53 -3.59 14.50
N LEU A 55 8.61 -2.94 14.94
CA LEU A 55 8.77 -1.49 14.89
C LEU A 55 8.90 -1.00 13.45
N ALA A 56 9.73 -1.66 12.64
CA ALA A 56 9.89 -1.33 11.23
C ALA A 56 8.56 -1.51 10.47
N ARG A 57 7.82 -2.59 10.75
CA ARG A 57 6.44 -2.76 10.24
C ARG A 57 5.53 -1.61 10.65
N ARG A 58 5.56 -1.20 11.92
CA ARG A 58 4.70 -0.10 12.41
C ARG A 58 5.00 1.23 11.73
N TRP A 59 6.27 1.54 11.46
CA TRP A 59 6.68 2.76 10.76
C TRP A 59 6.36 2.71 9.26
N SER A 60 6.49 1.54 8.63
CA SER A 60 6.21 1.35 7.21
C SER A 60 4.76 0.98 6.91
N LYS A 61 3.86 1.08 7.89
CA LYS A 61 2.44 0.70 7.73
C LYS A 61 1.66 1.63 6.80
N ASP A 62 2.03 2.90 6.73
CA ASP A 62 1.37 3.89 5.87
C ASP A 62 2.40 4.41 4.88
N GLN A 63 2.23 4.06 3.61
CA GLN A 63 3.16 4.43 2.55
C GLN A 63 2.48 5.34 1.53
N VAL A 64 3.19 6.37 1.10
CA VAL A 64 2.77 7.24 0.01
C VAL A 64 3.77 7.11 -1.14
N VAL A 65 3.27 6.73 -2.30
CA VAL A 65 4.05 6.59 -3.53
C VAL A 65 3.66 7.71 -4.49
N VAL A 66 4.62 8.54 -4.87
CA VAL A 66 4.41 9.65 -5.81
C VAL A 66 4.98 9.24 -7.16
N SER A 67 4.17 9.38 -8.23
CA SER A 67 4.54 9.03 -9.61
C SER A 67 4.26 10.13 -10.62
#